data_AF-A0A8T4EG40-F1
#
_entry.id   AF-A0A8T4EG40-F1
#
_cell.length_a   1.000
_cell.length_b   1.000
_cell.length_c   1.000
_cell.angle_alpha   90.00
_cell.angle_beta   90.00
_cell.angle_gamma   90.00
#
_symmetry.space_group_name_H-M   'P 1'
#
loop_
_entity.id
_entity.type
_entity.pdbx_description
1 polymer ?
#
loop_
_entity_poly.entity_id
_entity_poly.type
_entity_poly.pdbx_seq_one_letter_code
_entity_poly.pdbx_strand_id
1 'polypeptide(L)'
;MPKQKVFHSLDEFHEEYLPNDILSDLEKKLCSKMGLTESHQHRLSVSKDNPRTGFIEVARPGLPHEVLLPEEYSPVAFAVAGFYKVRGFEIFKQENDLVEVGKGKERYSIMITKQINSYGVFVRETLPGI
;
A
#
# COMPACT_ATOMS: atom_id res chain seq x y z
N MET A 1 -19.82 28.18 2.35
CA MET A 1 -19.03 27.67 1.21
C MET A 1 -17.60 27.49 1.69
N PRO A 2 -17.02 26.28 1.68
CA PRO A 2 -15.62 26.12 2.04
C PRO A 2 -14.75 26.88 1.02
N LYS A 3 -13.82 27.69 1.52
CA LYS A 3 -12.90 28.50 0.70
C LYS A 3 -12.01 27.55 -0.11
N GLN A 4 -11.97 27.76 -1.43
CA GLN A 4 -11.07 27.03 -2.32
C GLN A 4 -9.63 27.47 -2.00
N LYS A 5 -8.82 26.55 -1.47
CA LYS A 5 -7.39 26.78 -1.21
C LYS A 5 -6.68 26.87 -2.56
N VAL A 6 -5.84 27.89 -2.75
CA VAL A 6 -5.02 28.10 -3.95
C VAL A 6 -3.60 27.69 -3.62
N PHE A 7 -3.00 26.85 -4.45
CA PHE A 7 -1.62 26.36 -4.29
C PHE A 7 -0.71 27.07 -5.28
N HIS A 8 0.51 27.39 -4.84
CA HIS A 8 1.45 28.20 -5.59
C HIS A 8 2.57 27.37 -6.25
N SER A 9 2.67 26.08 -5.93
CA SER A 9 3.54 25.14 -6.62
C SER A 9 3.00 23.71 -6.65
N LEU A 10 3.54 22.90 -7.56
CA LEU A 10 3.22 21.47 -7.66
C LEU A 10 3.68 20.72 -6.40
N ASP A 11 4.83 21.08 -5.83
CA ASP A 11 5.36 20.48 -4.61
C ASP A 11 4.49 20.82 -3.38
N GLU A 12 3.94 22.04 -3.29
CA GLU A 12 3.02 22.45 -2.22
C GLU A 12 1.65 21.75 -2.32
N PHE A 13 1.14 21.59 -3.55
CA PHE A 13 -0.02 20.75 -3.81
C PHE A 13 0.26 19.29 -3.43
N HIS A 14 1.48 18.82 -3.72
CA HIS A 14 1.93 17.47 -3.41
C HIS A 14 2.10 17.23 -1.91
N GLU A 15 2.68 18.15 -1.13
CA GLU A 15 2.83 17.99 0.32
C GLU A 15 1.47 17.93 1.06
N GLU A 16 0.47 18.68 0.58
CA GLU A 16 -0.88 18.73 1.18
C GLU A 16 -1.78 17.56 0.72
N TYR A 17 -1.66 17.08 -0.52
CA TYR A 17 -2.55 16.06 -1.11
C TYR A 17 -1.89 14.73 -1.52
N LEU A 18 -0.56 14.56 -1.47
CA LEU A 18 0.07 13.24 -1.68
C LEU A 18 0.09 12.45 -0.38
N PRO A 19 -1.01 11.73 -0.20
CA PRO A 19 -0.83 10.31 0.03
C PRO A 19 -1.77 9.38 -0.75
N ASN A 20 -2.53 9.93 -1.71
CA ASN A 20 -3.18 9.12 -2.74
C ASN A 20 -2.19 8.48 -3.72
N ASP A 21 -1.06 9.13 -4.02
CA ASP A 21 -0.09 8.61 -5.00
C ASP A 21 0.69 7.41 -4.46
N ILE A 22 0.98 7.38 -3.16
CA ILE A 22 1.65 6.21 -2.55
C ILE A 22 0.72 4.99 -2.62
N LEU A 23 -0.56 5.16 -2.26
CA LEU A 23 -1.54 4.08 -2.31
C LEU A 23 -1.89 3.68 -3.76
N SER A 24 -2.05 4.64 -4.66
CA SER A 24 -2.31 4.39 -6.08
C SER A 24 -1.12 3.75 -6.79
N ASP A 25 0.11 4.13 -6.46
CA ASP A 25 1.30 3.53 -7.04
C ASP A 25 1.62 2.17 -6.43
N LEU A 26 1.32 1.98 -5.14
CA LEU A 26 1.34 0.66 -4.51
C LEU A 26 0.32 -0.26 -5.15
N GLU A 27 -0.91 0.20 -5.38
CA GLU A 27 -1.95 -0.52 -6.13
C GLU A 27 -1.45 -0.91 -7.52
N LYS A 28 -0.95 0.03 -8.34
CA LYS A 28 -0.39 -0.28 -9.67
C LYS A 28 0.71 -1.34 -9.59
N LYS A 29 1.59 -1.25 -8.57
CA LYS A 29 2.67 -2.22 -8.37
C LYS A 29 2.12 -3.60 -8.03
N LEU A 30 1.12 -3.68 -7.16
CA LEU A 30 0.45 -4.92 -6.79
C LEU A 30 -0.29 -5.51 -8.00
N CYS A 31 -1.10 -4.73 -8.72
CA CYS A 31 -1.78 -5.16 -9.93
C CYS A 31 -0.80 -5.71 -10.98
N SER A 32 0.30 -4.99 -11.24
CA SER A 32 1.36 -5.44 -12.15
C SER A 32 2.02 -6.74 -11.69
N LYS A 33 2.34 -6.87 -10.39
CA LYS A 33 2.94 -8.09 -9.83
C LYS A 33 2.01 -9.28 -9.85
N MET A 34 0.71 -9.03 -9.76
CA MET A 34 -0.34 -10.05 -9.78
C MET A 34 -0.88 -10.32 -11.19
N GLY A 35 -0.35 -9.65 -12.23
CA GLY A 35 -0.79 -9.82 -13.62
C GLY A 35 -2.22 -9.36 -13.88
N LEU A 36 -2.73 -8.41 -13.08
CA LEU A 36 -4.09 -7.89 -13.17
C LEU A 36 -4.16 -6.76 -14.20
N THR A 37 -5.17 -6.80 -15.07
CA THR A 37 -5.33 -5.87 -16.21
C THR A 37 -6.69 -5.18 -16.25
N GLU A 38 -7.68 -5.67 -15.51
CA GLU A 38 -9.04 -5.12 -15.52
C GLU A 38 -9.35 -4.29 -14.26
N SER A 39 -10.16 -3.24 -14.42
CA SER A 39 -10.58 -2.32 -13.34
C SER A 39 -11.46 -2.96 -12.26
N HIS A 40 -11.89 -4.21 -12.45
CA HIS A 40 -12.75 -4.95 -11.52
C HIS A 40 -11.95 -5.94 -10.64
N GLN A 41 -10.63 -5.98 -10.83
CA GLN A 41 -9.72 -6.89 -10.14
C GLN A 41 -8.99 -6.21 -8.98
N HIS A 42 -9.37 -4.99 -8.60
CA HIS A 42 -8.81 -4.27 -7.47
C HIS A 42 -9.80 -3.23 -6.95
N ARG A 43 -9.61 -2.81 -5.70
CA ARG A 43 -10.37 -1.73 -5.07
C ARG A 43 -9.46 -0.90 -4.18
N LEU A 44 -9.34 0.39 -4.46
CA LEU A 44 -8.68 1.35 -3.58
C LEU A 44 -9.72 2.13 -2.78
N SER A 45 -9.54 2.21 -1.47
CA SER A 45 -10.33 3.05 -0.57
C SER A 45 -9.38 3.83 0.34
N VAL A 46 -9.38 5.16 0.22
CA VAL A 46 -8.55 6.04 1.03
C VAL A 46 -9.35 6.58 2.21
N SER A 47 -8.72 6.72 3.38
CA SER A 47 -9.36 7.35 4.54
C SER A 47 -9.60 8.84 4.27
N LYS A 48 -10.77 9.33 4.68
CA LYS A 48 -11.14 10.75 4.56
C LYS A 48 -10.38 11.65 5.53
N ASP A 49 -9.90 11.08 6.63
CA ASP A 49 -9.30 11.82 7.75
C ASP A 49 -7.77 11.76 7.75
N ASN A 50 -7.18 10.72 7.15
CA ASN A 50 -5.75 10.62 6.94
C ASN A 50 -5.48 9.98 5.57
N PRO A 51 -5.04 10.74 4.57
CA PRO A 51 -4.93 10.19 3.24
C PRO A 51 -3.73 9.21 3.08
N ARG A 52 -2.86 9.08 4.09
CA ARG A 52 -1.78 8.07 4.22
C ARG A 52 -2.27 6.73 4.75
N THR A 53 -3.53 6.69 5.16
CA THR A 53 -4.19 5.50 5.64
C THR A 53 -5.24 5.08 4.62
N GLY A 54 -5.25 3.81 4.27
CA GLY A 54 -6.15 3.31 3.25
C GLY A 54 -6.09 1.81 3.09
N PHE A 55 -6.96 1.32 2.23
CA PHE A 55 -7.13 -0.08 1.93
C PHE A 55 -7.02 -0.29 0.42
N ILE A 56 -6.22 -1.27 0.04
CA ILE A 56 -6.13 -1.77 -1.34
C ILE A 56 -6.58 -3.22 -1.29
N GLU A 57 -7.63 -3.56 -2.01
CA GLU A 57 -7.97 -4.94 -2.33
C GLU A 57 -7.42 -5.26 -3.71
N VAL A 58 -6.73 -6.38 -3.86
CA VAL A 58 -6.33 -6.91 -5.16
C VAL A 58 -6.85 -8.34 -5.30
N ALA A 59 -7.47 -8.64 -6.45
CA ALA A 59 -7.93 -9.97 -6.77
C ALA A 59 -6.75 -10.94 -6.74
N ARG A 60 -6.98 -12.11 -6.18
CA ARG A 60 -6.04 -13.21 -6.27
C ARG A 60 -6.26 -13.84 -7.64
N PRO A 61 -5.33 -13.70 -8.60
CA PRO A 61 -5.43 -14.48 -9.80
C PRO A 61 -5.43 -15.95 -9.35
N GLY A 62 -6.35 -16.76 -9.87
CA GLY A 62 -6.37 -18.20 -9.63
C GLY A 62 -5.13 -18.82 -10.26
N LEU A 63 -3.95 -18.62 -9.67
CA LEU A 63 -2.69 -19.07 -10.21
C LEU A 63 -2.28 -20.38 -9.55
N PRO A 64 -1.80 -21.36 -10.34
CA PRO A 64 -1.10 -22.55 -9.83
C PRO A 64 0.22 -22.22 -9.09
N HIS A 65 0.65 -20.95 -9.05
CA HIS A 65 1.89 -20.51 -8.40
C HIS A 65 1.85 -20.45 -6.86
N GLU A 66 0.66 -20.38 -6.22
CA GLU A 66 0.58 -20.58 -4.75
C GLU A 66 0.98 -22.01 -4.36
N VAL A 67 0.92 -22.97 -5.30
CA VAL A 67 1.27 -24.38 -5.05
C VAL A 67 2.80 -24.60 -5.01
N LEU A 68 3.61 -23.64 -5.49
CA LEU A 68 5.06 -23.80 -5.64
C LEU A 68 5.88 -22.95 -4.68
N LEU A 69 5.25 -22.05 -3.93
CA LEU A 69 5.91 -21.20 -2.96
C LEU A 69 5.66 -21.78 -1.56
N PRO A 70 6.66 -21.82 -0.67
CA PRO A 70 6.45 -22.26 0.70
C PRO A 70 5.29 -21.49 1.35
N GLU A 71 4.52 -22.12 2.25
CA GLU A 71 3.45 -21.44 3.01
C GLU A 71 3.92 -20.14 3.68
N GLU A 72 5.22 -20.05 3.93
CA GLU A 72 5.91 -18.91 4.52
C GLU A 72 6.19 -17.74 3.54
N TYR A 73 5.82 -17.82 2.26
CA TYR A 73 6.09 -16.76 1.28
C TYR A 73 4.82 -16.03 0.82
N SER A 74 4.65 -14.79 1.28
CA SER A 74 3.61 -13.88 0.77
C SER A 74 4.16 -13.04 -0.40
N PRO A 75 3.73 -13.29 -1.65
CA PRO A 75 4.15 -12.48 -2.80
C PRO A 75 3.71 -11.01 -2.65
N VAL A 76 2.62 -10.77 -1.91
CA VAL A 76 2.10 -9.44 -1.60
C VAL A 76 3.01 -8.72 -0.61
N ALA A 77 3.44 -9.37 0.48
CA ALA A 77 4.36 -8.77 1.44
C ALA A 77 5.69 -8.40 0.79
N PHE A 78 6.21 -9.27 -0.08
CA PHE A 78 7.42 -8.98 -0.86
C PHE A 78 7.26 -7.79 -1.80
N ALA A 79 6.10 -7.68 -2.47
CA ALA A 79 5.80 -6.56 -3.35
C ALA A 79 5.67 -5.24 -2.58
N VAL A 80 5.01 -5.26 -1.41
CA VAL A 80 4.87 -4.11 -0.49
C VAL A 80 6.24 -3.65 0.00
N ALA A 81 7.04 -4.56 0.59
CA ALA A 81 8.37 -4.22 1.10
C ALA A 81 9.28 -3.67 -0.01
N GLY A 82 9.27 -4.30 -1.19
CA GLY A 82 10.03 -3.84 -2.35
C GLY A 82 9.61 -2.44 -2.83
N PHE A 83 8.32 -2.13 -2.82
CA PHE A 83 7.80 -0.81 -3.16
C PHE A 83 8.34 0.28 -2.22
N TYR A 84 8.20 0.07 -0.91
CA TYR A 84 8.65 1.05 0.09
C TYR A 84 10.18 1.21 0.09
N LYS A 85 10.93 0.13 -0.10
CA LYS A 85 12.39 0.18 -0.22
C LYS A 85 12.86 1.07 -1.38
N VAL A 86 12.24 0.96 -2.55
CA VAL A 86 12.57 1.81 -3.73
C VAL A 86 12.22 3.29 -3.48
N ARG A 87 11.23 3.57 -2.64
CA ARG A 87 10.84 4.94 -2.23
C ARG A 87 11.74 5.53 -1.13
N GLY A 88 12.77 4.79 -0.71
CA GLY A 88 13.72 5.21 0.31
C GLY A 88 13.20 5.08 1.74
N PHE A 89 12.26 4.16 1.98
CA PHE A 89 11.87 3.76 3.33
C PHE A 89 12.77 2.62 3.81
N GLU A 90 13.10 2.64 5.10
CA GLU A 90 13.69 1.51 5.81
C GLU A 90 12.59 0.48 6.11
N ILE A 91 12.91 -0.80 6.01
CA ILE A 91 12.01 -1.91 6.35
C ILE A 91 12.42 -2.40 7.74
N PHE A 92 11.56 -2.19 8.74
CA PHE A 92 11.79 -2.65 10.11
C PHE A 92 11.31 -4.08 10.32
N LYS A 93 10.26 -4.47 9.61
CA LYS A 93 9.64 -5.78 9.73
C LYS A 93 9.04 -6.23 8.40
N GLN A 94 9.21 -7.50 8.05
CA GLN A 94 8.61 -8.12 6.88
C GLN A 94 8.18 -9.55 7.21
N GLU A 95 6.91 -9.72 7.53
CA GLU A 95 6.20 -10.99 7.70
C GLU A 95 5.15 -11.14 6.58
N ASN A 96 4.47 -12.28 6.53
CA ASN A 96 3.51 -12.56 5.45
C ASN A 96 2.27 -11.67 5.47
N ASP A 97 1.86 -11.29 6.66
CA ASP A 97 0.66 -10.53 6.99
C ASP A 97 0.98 -9.10 7.50
N LEU A 98 2.26 -8.74 7.64
CA LEU A 98 2.68 -7.45 8.16
C LEU A 98 4.00 -6.97 7.57
N VAL A 99 4.03 -5.73 7.08
CA VAL A 99 5.25 -5.01 6.74
C VAL A 99 5.30 -3.71 7.53
N GLU A 100 6.39 -3.47 8.25
CA GLU A 100 6.60 -2.20 8.97
C GLU A 100 7.74 -1.43 8.33
N VAL A 101 7.49 -0.15 8.03
CA VAL A 101 8.43 0.70 7.31
C VAL A 101 8.50 2.09 7.90
N GLY A 102 9.56 2.83 7.59
CA GLY A 102 9.61 4.25 7.93
C GLY A 102 10.69 5.04 7.24
N LYS A 103 10.55 6.36 7.32
CA LYS A 103 11.45 7.33 6.70
C LYS A 103 11.50 8.59 7.55
N GLY A 104 12.67 8.91 8.09
CA GLY A 104 12.79 9.95 9.11
C GLY A 104 11.90 9.65 10.32
N LYS A 105 10.98 10.56 10.62
CA LYS A 105 10.02 10.46 11.73
C LYS A 105 8.74 9.68 11.39
N GLU A 106 8.51 9.38 10.12
CA GLU A 106 7.31 8.68 9.67
C GLU A 106 7.45 7.17 9.90
N ARG A 107 6.37 6.54 10.34
CA ARG A 107 6.27 5.09 10.55
C ARG A 107 4.93 4.60 10.02
N TYR A 108 4.96 3.45 9.34
CA TYR A 108 3.78 2.81 8.77
C TYR A 108 3.78 1.33 9.09
N SER A 109 2.61 0.83 9.47
CA SER A 109 2.31 -0.60 9.53
C SER A 109 1.37 -0.93 8.39
N ILE A 110 1.80 -1.86 7.53
CA ILE A 110 1.04 -2.34 6.38
C ILE A 110 0.59 -3.76 6.68
N MET A 111 -0.69 -3.91 7.04
CA MET A 111 -1.30 -5.21 7.30
C MET A 111 -1.79 -5.83 5.99
N ILE A 112 -1.60 -7.14 5.85
CA ILE A 112 -1.96 -7.90 4.66
C ILE A 112 -2.88 -9.04 5.09
N THR A 113 -4.10 -9.06 4.57
CA THR A 113 -5.07 -10.13 4.83
C THR A 113 -5.29 -10.96 3.58
N LYS A 114 -5.31 -12.28 3.73
CA LYS A 114 -5.66 -13.21 2.66
C LYS A 114 -7.15 -13.55 2.75
N GLN A 115 -7.90 -13.28 1.69
CA GLN A 115 -9.29 -13.70 1.54
C GLN A 115 -9.40 -14.82 0.50
N ILE A 116 -10.61 -15.36 0.32
CA ILE A 116 -10.86 -16.48 -0.61
C ILE A 116 -10.43 -16.11 -2.03
N ASN A 117 -10.73 -14.89 -2.50
CA ASN A 117 -10.48 -14.45 -3.88
C ASN A 117 -9.65 -13.17 -3.99
N SER A 118 -9.11 -12.65 -2.89
CA SER A 118 -8.40 -11.37 -2.86
C SER A 118 -7.35 -11.31 -1.75
N TYR A 119 -6.45 -10.34 -1.85
CA TYR A 119 -5.67 -9.85 -0.72
C TYR A 119 -6.12 -8.44 -0.36
N GLY A 120 -6.27 -8.20 0.93
CA GLY A 120 -6.47 -6.87 1.50
C GLY A 120 -5.15 -6.31 2.01
N VAL A 121 -4.81 -5.09 1.62
CA VAL A 121 -3.61 -4.38 2.08
C VAL A 121 -4.05 -3.10 2.78
N PHE A 122 -3.85 -3.03 4.08
CA PHE A 122 -4.22 -1.90 4.92
C PHE A 122 -2.97 -1.16 5.34
N VAL A 123 -2.82 0.07 4.88
CA VAL A 123 -1.73 0.95 5.30
C VAL A 123 -2.22 1.81 6.44
N ARG A 124 -1.49 1.83 7.55
CA ARG A 124 -1.77 2.68 8.70
C ARG A 124 -0.51 3.42 9.12
N GLU A 125 -0.61 4.72 9.27
CA GLU A 125 0.42 5.52 9.93
C GLU A 125 0.48 5.18 11.41
N THR A 126 1.67 4.88 11.90
CA THR A 126 1.94 4.67 13.32
C THR A 126 2.65 5.90 13.87
N LEU A 127 2.15 6.41 14.99
CA LEU A 127 2.86 7.47 15.70
C LEU A 127 4.16 6.87 16.27
N PRO A 128 5.29 7.59 16.21
CA PRO A 128 6.50 7.14 16.88
C PRO A 128 6.23 7.10 18.39
N GLY A 129 6.19 5.89 18.96
CA GLY A 129 6.27 5.58 20.40
C GLY A 129 5.40 6.42 21.33
N ILE A 130 4.26 5.87 21.74
CA ILE A 130 3.78 6.01 23.13
C ILE A 130 3.97 4.64 23.77
#